data_AF-X1Q9B0-F1
#
_entry.id   AF-X1Q9B0-F1
#
_cell.length_a   1.000
_cell.length_b   1.000
_cell.length_c   1.000
_cell.angle_alpha   90.00
_cell.angle_beta   90.00
_cell.angle_gamma   90.00
#
_symmetry.space_group_name_H-M   'P 1'
#
loop_
_entity.id
_entity.type
_entity.pdbx_description
1 polymer ?
#
loop_
_entity_poly.entity_id
_entity_poly.type
_entity_poly.pdbx_seq_one_letter_code
_entity_poly.pdbx_strand_id
1 'polypeptide(L)' 'MMAPSILTIIMPVLVGVILGKYALTGFLVGALATGFIFAITLNNAGGSWDNAKKWIEAGHFGGKGSEAHKAGVVGDTAG' A
#
# COMPACT_ATOMS: atom_id res chain seq x y z
N MET A 1 7.68 -13.44 0.79
CA MET A 1 6.52 -13.62 1.70
C MET A 1 6.92 -13.98 3.13
N MET A 2 7.93 -14.82 3.38
CA MET A 2 8.28 -15.22 4.77
C MET A 2 8.74 -14.07 5.67
N ALA A 3 9.64 -13.20 5.18
CA ALA A 3 10.21 -12.11 5.98
C ALA A 3 9.15 -11.18 6.62
N PRO A 4 8.18 -10.61 5.87
CA PRO A 4 7.15 -9.78 6.49
C PRO A 4 6.25 -10.57 7.46
N SER A 5 5.87 -11.81 7.14
CA SER A 5 5.06 -12.64 8.05
C SER A 5 5.76 -12.92 9.38
N ILE A 6 7.07 -13.23 9.33
CA ILE A 6 7.88 -13.46 10.52
C ILE A 6 7.95 -12.18 11.37
N LEU A 7 8.15 -11.02 10.73
CA LEU A 7 8.18 -9.73 11.41
C LEU A 7 6.87 -9.45 12.16
N THR A 8 5.72 -9.68 11.52
CA THR A 8 4.40 -9.46 12.11
C THR A 8 4.15 -10.32 13.35
N ILE A 9 4.68 -11.56 13.38
CA ILE A 9 4.52 -12.47 14.51
C ILE A 9 5.50 -12.13 15.65
N ILE A 10 6.77 -11.87 15.32
CA ILE A 10 7.83 -11.69 16.33
C ILE A 10 7.72 -10.33 17.03
N MET A 11 7.37 -9.25 16.33
CA MET A 11 7.42 -7.89 16.90
C MET A 11 6.50 -7.69 18.11
N PRO A 12 5.22 -8.10 18.11
CA PRO A 12 4.36 -8.01 19.29
C PRO A 12 4.92 -8.79 20.48
N VAL A 13 5.52 -9.96 20.24
CA VAL A 13 6.13 -10.79 21.30
C VAL A 13 7.33 -10.08 21.91
N LEU A 14 8.23 -9.54 21.08
CA LEU A 14 9.41 -8.79 21.54
C LEU A 14 9.00 -7.55 22.34
N VAL A 15 8.05 -6.76 21.83
CA VAL A 15 7.56 -5.56 22.53
C VAL A 15 6.93 -5.94 23.87
N GLY A 16 6.11 -6.99 23.90
CA GLY A 16 5.46 -7.47 25.12
C GLY A 16 6.44 -7.97 26.18
N VAL A 17 7.47 -8.73 25.78
CA VAL A 17 8.45 -9.32 26.71
C VAL A 17 9.46 -8.29 27.20
N ILE A 18 9.93 -7.38 26.34
CA ILE A 18 11.01 -6.43 26.67
C ILE A 18 10.46 -5.16 27.32
N LEU A 19 9.33 -4.63 26.83
CA LEU A 19 8.80 -3.32 27.25
C LEU A 19 7.49 -3.42 28.08
N GLY A 20 6.89 -4.62 28.14
CA GLY A 20 5.72 -4.89 28.96
C GLY A 20 4.38 -4.51 28.29
N LYS A 21 3.29 -4.82 29.01
CA LYS A 21 1.92 -4.78 28.49
C LYS A 21 1.45 -3.41 28.00
N TYR A 22 1.83 -2.33 28.67
CA TYR A 22 1.38 -0.98 28.28
C TYR A 22 2.02 -0.52 26.97
N ALA A 23 3.31 -0.81 26.77
CA ALA A 23 4.00 -0.55 25.52
C ALA A 23 3.41 -1.40 24.38
N LEU A 24 3.10 -2.67 24.65
CA LEU A 24 2.42 -3.55 23.69
C LEU A 24 1.05 -3.01 23.25
N THR A 25 0.24 -2.50 24.18
CA THR A 25 -1.04 -1.87 23.84
C THR A 25 -0.83 -0.68 22.90
N GLY A 26 0.12 0.20 23.19
CA GLY A 26 0.46 1.33 22.32
C GLY A 26 0.93 0.88 20.93
N PHE A 27 1.78 -0.15 20.88
CA PHE A 27 2.25 -0.73 19.62
C PHE A 27 1.10 -1.27 18.76
N LEU A 28 0.19 -2.05 19.34
CA LEU A 28 -0.94 -2.64 18.62
C LEU A 28 -1.92 -1.59 18.10
N VAL A 29 -2.23 -0.58 18.92
CA VAL A 29 -3.11 0.54 18.51
C VAL A 29 -2.46 1.35 17.39
N GLY A 30 -1.17 1.68 17.52
CA GLY A 30 -0.43 2.41 16.49
C GLY A 30 -0.34 1.64 15.18
N ALA A 31 -0.02 0.34 15.24
CA ALA A 31 0.05 -0.54 14.08
C ALA A 31 -1.31 -0.64 13.36
N LEU A 32 -2.41 -0.75 14.10
CA LEU A 32 -3.76 -0.76 13.53
C LEU A 32 -4.09 0.56 12.83
N ALA A 33 -3.93 1.69 13.54
CA ALA A 33 -4.29 3.00 13.01
C ALA A 33 -3.49 3.36 11.75
N THR A 34 -2.16 3.18 11.79
CA THR A 34 -1.29 3.47 10.66
C THR A 34 -1.49 2.47 9.52
N GLY A 35 -1.54 1.17 9.82
CA GLY A 35 -1.72 0.12 8.83
C GLY A 35 -3.02 0.26 8.05
N PHE A 36 -4.11 0.63 8.72
CA PHE A 36 -5.40 0.88 8.08
C PHE A 36 -5.36 2.05 7.09
N ILE A 37 -4.75 3.17 7.49
CA ILE A 37 -4.60 4.36 6.63
C ILE A 37 -3.78 4.01 5.39
N PHE A 38 -2.64 3.32 5.56
CA PHE A 38 -1.81 2.89 4.44
C PHE A 38 -2.54 1.90 3.53
N ALA A 39 -3.25 0.91 4.09
CA ALA A 39 -3.98 -0.08 3.31
C ALA A 39 -5.02 0.57 2.37
N ILE A 40 -5.81 1.52 2.89
CA ILE A 40 -6.79 2.24 2.07
C ILE A 40 -6.10 3.11 1.03
N THR A 41 -5.09 3.88 1.45
CA THR A 41 -4.41 4.84 0.57
C THR A 41 -3.75 4.14 -0.60
N LEU A 42 -3.00 3.07 -0.34
CA LEU A 42 -2.28 2.34 -1.38
C LEU A 42 -3.25 1.60 -2.32
N ASN A 43 -4.30 0.96 -1.79
CA ASN A 43 -5.29 0.28 -2.62
C ASN A 43 -6.06 1.25 -3.53
N ASN A 44 -6.47 2.41 -3.00
CA ASN A 44 -7.18 3.41 -3.78
C ASN A 44 -6.28 4.13 -4.79
N ALA A 45 -5.03 4.43 -4.42
CA ALA A 45 -4.06 5.06 -5.32
C ALA A 45 -3.73 4.15 -6.50
N GLY A 46 -3.38 2.87 -6.24
CA GLY A 46 -3.11 1.89 -7.29
C GLY A 46 -4.31 1.67 -8.20
N GLY A 47 -5.50 1.46 -7.62
CA GLY A 47 -6.73 1.34 -8.41
C GLY A 47 -7.06 2.59 -9.25
N SER A 48 -6.73 3.78 -8.74
CA SER A 48 -6.91 5.03 -9.49
C SER A 48 -5.96 5.13 -10.68
N TRP A 49 -4.68 4.74 -10.51
CA TRP A 49 -3.73 4.72 -11.61
C TRP A 49 -4.06 3.67 -12.68
N ASP A 50 -4.49 2.47 -12.30
CA ASP A 50 -4.95 1.46 -13.27
C ASP A 50 -6.16 1.95 -14.08
N ASN A 51 -7.15 2.55 -13.40
CA ASN A 51 -8.32 3.11 -14.05
C ASN A 51 -7.97 4.31 -14.95
N ALA A 52 -7.04 5.17 -14.54
CA ALA A 52 -6.55 6.26 -15.37
C ALA A 52 -5.86 5.74 -16.64
N LYS A 53 -5.00 4.73 -16.52
CA LYS A 53 -4.38 4.05 -17.67
C LYS A 53 -5.46 3.50 -18.61
N LYS A 54 -6.43 2.73 -18.09
CA LYS A 54 -7.55 2.18 -18.89
C LYS A 54 -8.38 3.26 -19.58
N TRP A 55 -8.60 4.40 -18.93
CA TRP A 55 -9.28 5.55 -19.52
C TRP A 55 -8.53 6.14 -20.72
N ILE A 56 -7.20 6.25 -20.61
CA ILE A 56 -6.34 6.68 -21.72
C ILE A 56 -6.36 5.64 -22.84
N GLU A 57 -6.31 4.35 -22.50
CA GLU A 57 -6.39 3.25 -23.46
C GLU A 57 -7.70 3.22 -24.25
N ALA A 58 -8.79 3.71 -23.66
CA ALA A 58 -10.08 3.90 -24.33
C ALA A 58 -10.10 5.09 -25.32
N GLY A 59 -9.00 5.84 -25.43
CA GLY A 59 -8.81 6.91 -26.42
C GLY A 59 -8.89 8.32 -25.86
N HIS A 60 -9.17 8.50 -24.56
CA HIS A 60 -9.48 9.82 -24.00
C HIS A 60 -8.29 10.78 -23.84
N PHE A 61 -7.06 10.33 -24.11
CA PHE A 61 -5.86 11.17 -24.17
C PHE A 61 -4.84 10.61 -25.17
N GLY A 62 -5.25 10.47 -26.43
CA GLY A 62 -4.39 10.00 -27.51
C GLY A 62 -4.28 8.47 -27.64
N GLY A 63 -4.92 7.70 -26.76
CA GLY A 63 -5.00 6.24 -26.89
C GLY A 63 -3.71 5.50 -26.54
N LYS A 64 -3.69 4.20 -26.81
CA LYS A 64 -2.53 3.33 -26.59
C LYS A 64 -1.31 3.82 -27.38
N GLY A 65 -0.15 3.80 -26.74
CA GLY A 65 1.13 4.21 -27.32
C GLY A 65 1.41 5.72 -27.26
N SER A 66 0.45 6.54 -26.83
CA SER A 66 0.68 7.97 -26.60
C SER A 66 1.62 8.21 -25.41
N GLU A 67 2.18 9.41 -25.31
CA GLU A 67 2.98 9.80 -24.14
C GLU A 67 2.16 9.76 -22.85
N ALA A 68 0.87 10.10 -22.92
CA ALA A 68 -0.04 9.97 -21.78
C ALA A 68 -0.23 8.50 -21.37
N HIS A 69 -0.32 7.58 -22.34
CA HIS A 69 -0.42 6.14 -22.05
C HIS A 69 0.85 5.62 -21.37
N LYS A 70 2.04 6.01 -21.85
CA LYS A 70 3.31 5.64 -21.22
C LYS A 70 3.39 6.16 -19.78
N ALA A 71 2.98 7.41 -19.54
CA ALA A 71 2.93 7.98 -18.19
C ALA A 71 1.92 7.23 -17.29
N GLY A 72 0.76 6.87 -17.82
CA GLY A 72 -0.25 6.07 -17.11
C GLY A 72 0.26 4.67 -16.73
N VAL A 73 1.03 4.01 -17.59
CA VAL A 73 1.67 2.72 -17.30
C VAL A 73 2.69 2.83 -16.17
N VAL A 74 3.47 3.92 -16.12
CA VAL A 74 4.41 4.15 -15.00
C VAL A 74 3.66 4.30 -13.69
N GLY A 75 2.56 5.06 -13.66
CA GLY A 75 1.71 5.20 -12.48
C GLY A 75 1.10 3.86 -12.03
N ASP A 76 0.56 3.09 -12.96
CA ASP A 76 -0.03 1.76 -12.71
C ASP A 76 0.99 0.72 -12.22
N THR A 77 2.25 0.81 -12.68
CA THR A 77 3.31 -0.09 -12.21
C THR A 77 3.82 0.28 -10.81
N ALA A 78 3.70 1.55 -10.44
CA ALA A 78 4.07 2.04 -9.11
C ALA A 78 2.97 1.81 -8.06
N GLY A 79 1.71 1.85 -8.50
CA GLY A 79 0.52 1.56 -7.70
C GLY A 79 0.35 0.11 -7.32
#